data_AF-A0A6L3X115-F1
#
_entry.id   AF-A0A6L3X115-F1
#
_cell.length_a   1.000
_cell.length_b   1.000
_cell.length_c   1.000
_cell.angle_alpha   90.00
_cell.angle_beta   90.00
_cell.angle_gamma   90.00
#
_symmetry.space_group_name_H-M   'P 1'
#
loop_
_entity.id
_entity.type
_entity.pdbx_description
1 polymer ?
#
loop_
_entity_poly.entity_id
_entity_poly.type
_entity_poly.pdbx_seq_one_letter_code
_entity_poly.pdbx_strand_id
1 'polypeptide(L)'
;VRWLAQQIADPSSNASRQQMRLEIDKHLVQIVTIHKSKGLEYPLVWLPFIANYRVQDQAYYHDRETFDAVLDLSKAETSVELAEAERLAEDLRLLY
;
A
#
# COMPACT_ATOMS: atom_id res chain seq x y z
N VAL A 1 -20.28 8.79 -7.69
CA VAL A 1 -21.45 7.87 -7.76
C VAL A 1 -22.15 7.87 -9.13
N ARG A 2 -22.22 9.00 -9.86
CA ARG A 2 -22.91 9.12 -11.16
C ARG A 2 -22.45 8.14 -12.27
N TRP A 3 -21.16 7.84 -12.35
CA TRP A 3 -20.60 6.96 -13.37
C TRP A 3 -21.09 5.50 -13.24
N LEU A 4 -21.19 4.98 -12.01
CA LEU A 4 -21.64 3.61 -11.75
C LEU A 4 -23.14 3.43 -12.07
N ALA A 5 -23.97 4.43 -11.74
CA ALA A 5 -25.41 4.40 -12.03
C ALA A 5 -25.71 4.38 -13.54
N GLN A 6 -24.91 5.07 -14.36
CA GLN A 6 -25.05 5.03 -15.82
C GLN A 6 -24.64 3.68 -16.42
N GLN A 7 -23.66 3.00 -15.84
CA GLN A 7 -23.22 1.67 -16.30
C GLN A 7 -24.24 0.57 -16.00
N ILE A 8 -24.96 0.66 -14.87
CA ILE A 8 -26.04 -0.28 -14.53
C ILE A 8 -27.24 -0.10 -15.48
N ALA A 9 -27.50 1.12 -15.93
CA ALA A 9 -28.64 1.45 -16.79
C ALA A 9 -28.48 1.03 -18.26
N ASP A 10 -27.24 0.81 -18.76
CA ASP A 10 -26.98 0.38 -20.14
C ASP A 10 -25.90 -0.72 -20.21
N PRO A 11 -26.28 -1.99 -19.96
CA PRO A 11 -25.34 -3.11 -19.80
C PRO A 11 -24.76 -3.62 -21.12
N SER A 12 -25.46 -3.46 -22.24
CA SER A 12 -25.16 -4.13 -23.51
C SER A 12 -24.20 -3.35 -24.43
N SER A 13 -24.23 -2.01 -24.39
CA SER A 13 -23.37 -1.17 -25.25
C SER A 13 -21.91 -1.10 -24.78
N ASN A 14 -21.65 -1.45 -23.51
CA ASN A 14 -20.34 -1.34 -22.88
C ASN A 14 -19.64 -2.66 -22.61
N ALA A 15 -20.33 -3.82 -22.66
CA ALA A 15 -19.72 -5.11 -22.33
C ALA A 15 -18.51 -5.45 -23.23
N SER A 16 -18.63 -5.24 -24.55
CA SER A 16 -17.54 -5.45 -25.51
C SER A 16 -16.41 -4.43 -25.38
N ARG A 17 -16.73 -3.16 -25.09
CA ARG A 17 -15.72 -2.12 -24.79
C ARG A 17 -15.00 -2.37 -23.46
N GLN A 18 -15.69 -2.91 -22.47
CA GLN A 18 -15.16 -3.25 -21.15
C GLN A 18 -14.24 -4.47 -21.23
N GLN A 19 -14.62 -5.48 -22.01
CA GLN A 19 -13.76 -6.64 -22.30
C GLN A 19 -12.51 -6.24 -23.10
N MET A 20 -12.66 -5.36 -24.10
CA MET A 20 -11.53 -4.83 -24.87
C MET A 20 -10.55 -4.04 -23.98
N ARG A 21 -11.05 -3.25 -23.01
CA ARG A 21 -10.21 -2.55 -22.03
C ARG A 21 -9.35 -3.51 -21.21
N LEU A 22 -9.92 -4.62 -20.72
CA LEU A 22 -9.18 -5.62 -19.94
C LEU A 22 -8.05 -6.28 -20.73
N GLU A 23 -8.24 -6.53 -22.03
CA GLU A 23 -7.19 -7.11 -22.89
C GLU A 23 -6.13 -6.07 -23.28
N ILE A 24 -6.50 -4.80 -23.46
CA ILE A 24 -5.55 -3.71 -23.72
C ILE A 24 -4.72 -3.39 -22.48
N ASP A 25 -5.32 -3.41 -21.29
CA ASP A 25 -4.62 -3.15 -20.02
C ASP A 25 -3.49 -4.16 -19.77
N LYS A 26 -3.57 -5.39 -20.32
CA LYS A 26 -2.45 -6.35 -20.30
C LYS A 26 -1.22 -5.90 -21.09
N HIS A 27 -1.41 -5.00 -22.05
CA HIS A 27 -0.34 -4.44 -22.88
C HIS A 27 0.17 -3.08 -22.36
N LEU A 28 -0.37 -2.58 -21.24
CA LEU A 28 0.05 -1.32 -20.62
C LEU A 28 1.06 -1.57 -19.49
N VAL A 29 1.81 -0.51 -19.15
CA VAL A 29 2.62 -0.50 -17.93
C VAL A 29 1.68 -0.57 -16.73
N GLN A 30 1.93 -1.56 -15.86
CA GLN A 30 1.12 -1.78 -14.67
C GLN A 30 1.69 -0.99 -13.49
N ILE A 31 0.89 -0.09 -12.92
CA ILE A 31 1.20 0.63 -11.69
C ILE A 31 0.43 -0.04 -10.55
N VAL A 32 1.15 -0.72 -9.66
CA VAL A 32 0.60 -1.43 -8.50
C VAL A 32 1.26 -0.95 -7.21
N THR A 33 0.63 -1.20 -6.07
CA THR A 33 1.24 -0.98 -4.76
C THR A 33 2.12 -2.18 -4.40
N ILE A 34 3.14 -1.97 -3.55
CA ILE A 34 4.01 -3.04 -3.01
C ILE A 34 3.17 -4.16 -2.37
N HIS A 35 2.13 -3.79 -1.64
CA HIS A 35 1.21 -4.74 -1.01
C HIS A 35 0.48 -5.61 -2.04
N LYS A 36 0.03 -5.03 -3.16
CA LYS A 36 -0.68 -5.75 -4.22
C LYS A 36 0.26 -6.60 -5.07
N SER A 37 1.55 -6.27 -5.13
CA SER A 37 2.55 -7.07 -5.87
C SER A 37 2.98 -8.34 -5.15
N LYS A 38 2.60 -8.54 -3.87
CA LYS A 38 2.95 -9.76 -3.12
C LYS A 38 2.41 -11.01 -3.85
N GLY A 39 3.33 -11.90 -4.22
CA GLY A 39 3.02 -13.14 -4.96
C GLY A 39 2.80 -12.94 -6.47
N LEU A 40 3.08 -11.75 -7.00
CA LEU A 40 3.10 -11.47 -8.44
C LEU A 40 4.54 -11.40 -8.94
N GLU A 41 4.73 -11.76 -10.20
CA GLU A 41 6.02 -11.72 -10.88
C GLU A 41 5.93 -10.84 -12.12
N TYR A 42 6.99 -10.06 -12.37
CA TYR A 42 7.09 -9.15 -13.51
C TYR A 42 8.48 -9.29 -14.15
N PRO A 43 8.60 -9.21 -15.49
CA PRO A 43 9.90 -9.27 -16.16
C PRO A 43 10.86 -8.13 -15.78
N LEU A 44 10.30 -6.94 -15.50
CA LEU A 44 11.03 -5.75 -15.08
C LEU A 44 10.14 -4.94 -14.13
N VAL A 45 10.72 -4.44 -13.05
CA VAL A 45 10.04 -3.59 -12.06
C VAL A 45 10.82 -2.30 -11.88
N TRP A 46 10.11 -1.18 -11.73
CA TRP A 46 10.67 0.12 -11.42
C TRP A 46 10.11 0.66 -10.10
N LEU A 47 10.99 1.10 -9.20
CA LEU A 47 10.63 1.58 -7.86
C LEU A 47 11.10 3.04 -7.67
N PRO A 48 10.43 4.03 -8.29
CA PRO A 48 10.93 5.41 -8.37
C PRO A 48 11.00 6.14 -7.02
N PHE A 49 10.28 5.66 -6.01
CA PHE A 49 10.08 6.34 -4.73
C PHE A 49 10.40 5.44 -3.53
N ILE A 50 11.23 4.41 -3.72
CA ILE A 50 11.46 3.39 -2.68
C ILE A 50 12.13 3.92 -1.41
N ALA A 51 12.87 5.01 -1.53
CA ALA A 51 13.54 5.68 -0.41
C ALA A 51 12.64 6.69 0.32
N ASN A 52 11.40 6.91 -0.15
CA ASN A 52 10.48 7.81 0.53
C ASN A 52 9.96 7.14 1.80
N TYR A 53 9.99 7.87 2.91
CA TYR A 53 9.41 7.43 4.17
C TYR A 53 8.62 8.56 4.82
N ARG A 54 7.78 8.21 5.79
CA ARG A 54 7.09 9.17 6.65
C ARG A 54 7.52 8.92 8.08
N VAL A 55 7.98 9.98 8.74
CA VAL A 55 8.25 9.95 10.18
C VAL A 55 6.95 9.60 10.91
N GLN A 56 7.06 8.69 11.86
CA GLN A 56 6.06 8.27 12.81
C GLN A 56 5.84 9.37 13.86
N ASP A 57 4.66 9.99 13.83
CA ASP A 57 4.24 11.07 14.75
C ASP A 57 3.45 10.53 15.96
N GLN A 58 3.16 9.24 15.97
CA GLN A 58 2.46 8.57 17.08
C GLN A 58 3.44 7.68 17.85
N ALA A 59 3.48 7.84 19.17
CA ALA A 59 4.20 6.95 20.07
C ALA A 59 3.42 5.64 20.29
N TYR A 60 3.17 4.94 19.19
CA TYR A 60 2.57 3.61 19.15
C TYR A 60 3.65 2.60 18.76
N TYR A 61 3.95 1.69 19.67
CA TYR A 61 5.04 0.72 19.54
C TYR A 61 4.69 -0.56 20.29
N HIS A 62 5.49 -1.61 20.13
CA HIS A 62 5.40 -2.86 20.86
C HIS A 62 6.49 -2.93 21.92
N ASP A 63 6.11 -3.29 23.14
CA ASP A 63 7.07 -3.52 24.22
C ASP A 63 8.04 -4.64 23.83
N ARG A 64 9.35 -4.45 24.07
CA ARG A 64 10.38 -5.40 23.61
C ARG A 64 10.52 -6.63 24.49
N GLU A 65 9.92 -6.64 25.68
CA GLU A 65 9.94 -7.78 26.59
C GLU A 65 8.60 -8.52 26.55
N THR A 66 7.48 -7.81 26.63
CA THR A 66 6.14 -8.41 26.66
C THR A 66 5.50 -8.59 25.29
N PHE A 67 5.98 -7.85 24.27
CA PHE A 67 5.40 -7.79 22.91
C PHE A 67 3.99 -7.22 22.84
N ASP A 68 3.50 -6.58 23.90
CA ASP A 68 2.20 -5.91 23.89
C ASP A 68 2.27 -4.60 23.10
N ALA A 69 1.18 -4.27 22.42
CA ALA A 69 1.03 -2.97 21.78
C ALA A 69 0.76 -1.87 22.81
N VAL A 70 1.60 -0.84 22.82
CA VAL A 70 1.55 0.29 23.73
C VAL A 70 1.29 1.58 22.96
N LEU A 71 0.31 2.35 23.41
CA LEU A 71 0.06 3.73 22.95
C LEU A 71 0.42 4.70 24.07
N ASP A 72 1.53 5.42 23.92
CA ASP A 72 1.91 6.47 24.86
C ASP A 72 1.32 7.81 24.46
N LEU A 73 0.35 8.29 25.25
CA LEU A 73 -0.30 9.58 25.04
C LEU A 73 0.58 10.77 25.45
N SER A 74 1.62 10.55 26.25
CA SER A 74 2.56 11.59 26.67
C SER A 74 3.62 11.91 25.60
N LYS A 75 3.77 11.03 24.59
CA LYS A 75 4.80 11.11 23.54
C LYS A 75 6.21 11.23 24.14
N ALA A 76 6.55 10.38 25.10
CA ALA A 76 7.90 10.30 25.63
C ALA A 76 8.90 10.01 24.49
N GLU A 77 10.07 10.64 24.55
CA GLU A 77 11.10 10.53 23.50
C GLU A 77 11.48 9.06 23.22
N THR A 78 11.64 8.27 24.29
CA THR A 78 11.93 6.83 24.18
C THR A 78 10.83 6.04 23.45
N SER A 79 9.57 6.41 23.65
CA SER A 79 8.43 5.76 23.00
C SER A 79 8.34 6.13 21.52
N VAL A 80 8.71 7.38 21.16
CA VAL A 80 8.81 7.81 19.76
C VAL A 80 9.97 7.11 19.04
N GLU A 81 11.13 6.97 19.69
CA GLU A 81 12.27 6.24 19.12
C GLU A 81 11.93 4.76 18.85
N LEU A 82 11.20 4.11 19.77
CA LEU A 82 10.73 2.73 19.57
C LEU A 82 9.77 2.63 18.39
N ALA A 83 8.82 3.55 18.28
CA ALA A 83 7.88 3.60 17.16
C ALA A 83 8.58 3.86 15.81
N GLU A 84 9.62 4.70 15.79
CA GLU A 84 10.46 4.94 14.62
C GLU A 84 11.25 3.71 14.18
N ALA A 85 11.81 2.98 15.14
CA ALA A 85 12.51 1.73 14.86
C ALA A 85 11.58 0.70 14.22
N GLU A 86 10.32 0.61 14.68
CA GLU A 86 9.30 -0.27 14.09
C GLU A 86 8.88 0.17 12.69
N ARG A 87 8.71 1.48 12.46
CA ARG A 87 8.46 2.00 11.11
C ARG A 87 9.59 1.61 10.15
N LEU A 88 10.85 1.80 10.55
CA LEU A 88 11.99 1.39 9.72
C LEU A 88 11.99 -0.12 9.45
N ALA A 89 11.64 -0.93 10.46
CA ALA A 89 11.56 -2.39 10.30
C ALA A 89 10.50 -2.80 9.27
N GLU A 90 9.36 -2.10 9.21
CA GLU A 90 8.33 -2.35 8.20
C GLU A 90 8.75 -1.88 6.81
N ASP A 91 9.41 -0.71 6.70
CA ASP A 91 9.94 -0.25 5.42
C ASP A 91 10.98 -1.22 4.83
N LEU A 92 11.83 -1.82 5.68
CA LEU A 92 12.75 -2.89 5.27
C LEU A 92 12.01 -4.16 4.81
N ARG A 93 10.89 -4.50 5.46
CA ARG A 93 10.04 -5.63 5.02
C ARG A 93 9.36 -5.35 3.69
N LEU A 94 8.95 -4.12 3.42
CA LEU A 94 8.35 -3.73 2.14
C LEU A 94 9.37 -3.70 0.99
N LEU A 95 10.65 -3.49 1.31
CA LEU A 95 11.73 -3.52 0.33
C LEU A 95 12.13 -4.94 -0.10
N TYR A 96 11.94 -5.93 0.78
CA TYR A 96 12.27 -7.35 0.56
C TYR A 96 11.18 -8.10 -0.20
#